data_AF-A0A1M5KVP0-F1
#
_entry.id   AF-A0A1M5KVP0-F1
#
_cell.length_a   1.000
_cell.length_b   1.000
_cell.length_c   1.000
_cell.angle_alpha   90.00
_cell.angle_beta   90.00
_cell.angle_gamma   90.00
#
_symmetry.space_group_name_H-M   'P 1'
#
loop_
_entity.id
_entity.type
_entity.pdbx_description
1 polymer ?
#
loop_
_entity_poly.entity_id
_entity_poly.type
_entity_poly.pdbx_seq_one_letter_code
_entity_poly.pdbx_strand_id
1 'polypeptide(L)'
;MNADGSDRKTIVSDCNLPDGIVVDTEAGHIYWTNMGIPSLNDGSVERADIDGKNRKTIVAQGDTHTPKQIILDKKGGKLYWCDREGMRVMRCNLDGSQLETLIETGRGEADSRDPTRWCVGLTIDPKFGHIYWTQKGPDNAGLGRLFRANVEIPAGQTAATRSDIEIFFKDLPEPIDIELDHKNRVLYWTDRGDPPRGNTVNRASIDNKPVEPEIVVTHLMEGIGIALDIPNDRMFVTDFAGSIYSARLDGSGERNFLFAQGNLTGIAYAEIPKEK
;
A
#
# COMPACT_ATOMS: atom_id res chain seq x y z
N MET A 1 16.79 -12.76 13.57
CA MET A 1 16.55 -11.32 13.45
C MET A 1 16.76 -10.64 14.79
N ASN A 2 17.83 -9.86 14.88
CA ASN A 2 18.07 -8.97 16.02
C ASN A 2 17.01 -7.86 16.00
N ALA A 3 16.49 -7.51 17.18
CA ALA A 3 15.42 -6.51 17.32
C ALA A 3 15.88 -5.06 17.05
N ASP A 4 17.14 -4.86 16.69
CA ASP A 4 17.77 -3.58 16.32
C ASP A 4 18.02 -3.46 14.80
N GLY A 5 17.58 -4.44 14.01
CA GLY A 5 17.75 -4.45 12.56
C GLY A 5 19.18 -4.75 12.07
N SER A 6 20.11 -5.10 12.96
CA SER A 6 21.51 -5.44 12.58
C SER A 6 21.64 -6.75 11.79
N ASP A 7 20.65 -7.64 11.88
CA ASP A 7 20.58 -8.92 11.16
C ASP A 7 19.92 -8.75 9.77
N ARG A 8 20.34 -7.71 9.04
CA ARG A 8 19.80 -7.37 7.72
C ARG A 8 20.29 -8.36 6.66
N LYS A 9 19.35 -8.93 5.90
CA LYS A 9 19.65 -9.85 4.80
C LYS A 9 18.85 -9.49 3.55
N THR A 10 19.51 -9.56 2.39
CA THR A 10 18.83 -9.52 1.09
C THR A 10 18.16 -10.87 0.82
N ILE A 11 16.85 -10.84 0.55
CA ILE A 11 16.06 -12.05 0.22
C ILE A 11 15.98 -12.24 -1.31
N VAL A 12 15.67 -11.18 -2.04
CA VAL A 12 15.61 -11.17 -3.52
C VAL A 12 16.39 -9.97 -4.05
N SER A 13 17.14 -10.15 -5.14
CA SER A 13 17.82 -9.12 -5.90
C SER A 13 17.29 -9.05 -7.34
N ASP A 14 17.77 -8.06 -8.11
CA ASP A 14 17.47 -7.94 -9.54
C ASP A 14 15.95 -7.82 -9.82
N CYS A 15 15.31 -6.94 -9.03
CA CYS A 15 13.92 -6.54 -9.18
C CYS A 15 13.80 -5.29 -10.07
N ASN A 16 12.71 -5.16 -10.82
CA ASN A 16 12.49 -4.04 -11.73
C ASN A 16 11.74 -2.89 -11.02
N LEU A 17 12.49 -2.13 -10.19
CA LEU A 17 11.95 -1.05 -9.35
C LEU A 17 10.83 -1.55 -8.42
N PRO A 18 11.15 -2.38 -7.39
CA PRO A 18 10.15 -2.89 -6.47
C PRO A 18 9.49 -1.77 -5.64
N ASP A 19 8.20 -1.90 -5.36
CA ASP A 19 7.41 -0.92 -4.59
C ASP A 19 6.72 -1.57 -3.38
N GLY A 20 5.49 -2.08 -3.54
CA GLY A 20 4.75 -2.79 -2.49
C GLY A 20 5.27 -4.20 -2.22
N ILE A 21 5.12 -4.66 -0.98
CA ILE A 21 5.48 -6.01 -0.53
C ILE A 21 4.49 -6.54 0.51
N VAL A 22 4.19 -7.84 0.47
CA VAL A 22 3.42 -8.54 1.50
C VAL A 22 3.99 -9.94 1.73
N VAL A 23 3.81 -10.46 2.95
CA VAL A 23 4.37 -11.77 3.38
C VAL A 23 3.23 -12.69 3.84
N ASP A 24 3.18 -13.90 3.28
CA ASP A 24 2.40 -15.02 3.85
C ASP A 24 3.33 -15.97 4.59
N THR A 25 3.41 -15.82 5.90
CA THR A 25 4.29 -16.63 6.74
C THR A 25 3.86 -18.10 6.84
N GLU A 26 2.58 -18.42 6.65
CA GLU A 26 2.09 -19.81 6.73
C GLU A 26 2.35 -20.56 5.43
N ALA A 27 2.17 -19.89 4.29
CA ALA A 27 2.52 -20.44 2.98
C ALA A 27 4.03 -20.37 2.70
N GLY A 28 4.79 -19.59 3.48
CA GLY A 28 6.22 -19.39 3.30
C GLY A 28 6.54 -18.57 2.04
N HIS A 29 5.70 -17.60 1.69
CA HIS A 29 5.81 -16.81 0.46
C HIS A 29 5.92 -15.32 0.73
N ILE A 30 6.67 -14.64 -0.12
CA ILE A 30 6.69 -13.18 -0.26
C ILE A 30 6.14 -12.81 -1.63
N TYR A 31 5.32 -11.77 -1.70
CA TYR A 31 4.78 -11.20 -2.93
C TYR A 31 5.18 -9.73 -3.00
N TRP A 32 5.57 -9.25 -4.18
CA TRP A 32 5.92 -7.85 -4.36
C TRP A 32 5.55 -7.36 -5.75
N THR A 33 5.38 -6.05 -5.86
CA THR A 33 5.14 -5.36 -7.12
C THR A 33 6.43 -4.82 -7.68
N ASN A 34 6.63 -4.92 -8.98
CA ASN A 34 7.68 -4.24 -9.72
C ASN A 34 7.02 -3.13 -10.56
N MET A 35 7.41 -1.88 -10.33
CA MET A 35 6.79 -0.73 -11.01
C MET A 35 7.00 -0.75 -12.51
N GLY A 36 8.11 -1.33 -12.98
CA GLY A 36 8.57 -1.10 -14.34
C GLY A 36 8.95 0.37 -14.57
N ILE A 37 9.10 0.73 -15.84
CA ILE A 37 9.31 2.11 -16.26
C ILE A 37 7.92 2.75 -16.46
N PRO A 38 7.58 3.84 -15.75
CA PRO A 38 6.24 4.43 -15.78
C PRO A 38 5.67 4.79 -17.17
N SER A 39 6.52 4.90 -18.19
CA SER A 39 6.11 5.20 -19.56
C SER A 39 5.91 3.97 -20.46
N LEU A 40 6.20 2.74 -19.99
CA LEU A 40 6.31 1.54 -20.84
C LEU A 40 5.27 0.44 -20.58
N ASN A 41 4.35 0.59 -19.63
CA ASN A 41 3.37 -0.45 -19.25
C ASN A 41 4.01 -1.83 -19.05
N ASP A 42 5.12 -1.89 -18.32
CA ASP A 42 5.94 -3.09 -18.13
C ASP A 42 6.08 -3.51 -16.66
N GLY A 43 5.14 -3.05 -15.82
CA GLY A 43 5.03 -3.47 -14.42
C GLY A 43 4.63 -4.94 -14.26
N SER A 44 4.98 -5.54 -13.12
CA SER A 44 4.68 -6.94 -12.84
C SER A 44 4.39 -7.17 -11.35
N VAL A 45 3.81 -8.32 -11.04
CA VAL A 45 3.72 -8.84 -9.66
C VAL A 45 4.44 -10.17 -9.62
N GLU A 46 5.30 -10.35 -8.63
CA GLU A 46 6.12 -11.54 -8.48
C GLU A 46 6.03 -12.11 -7.06
N ARG A 47 6.45 -13.38 -6.95
CA ARG A 47 6.46 -14.14 -5.71
C ARG A 47 7.73 -14.97 -5.60
N ALA A 48 8.28 -15.09 -4.40
CA ALA A 48 9.32 -16.04 -4.05
C ALA A 48 8.97 -16.73 -2.74
N ASP A 49 9.68 -17.80 -2.41
CA ASP A 49 9.66 -18.35 -1.07
C ASP A 49 10.36 -17.37 -0.11
N ILE A 50 10.06 -17.45 1.19
CA ILE A 50 10.57 -16.51 2.20
C ILE A 50 12.10 -16.53 2.34
N ASP A 51 12.75 -17.58 1.84
CA ASP A 51 14.21 -17.70 1.76
C ASP A 51 14.81 -17.13 0.46
N GLY A 52 13.98 -16.61 -0.44
CA GLY A 52 14.34 -16.00 -1.73
C GLY A 52 14.33 -16.97 -2.92
N LYS A 53 14.10 -18.27 -2.70
CA LYS A 53 14.07 -19.27 -3.77
C LYS A 53 12.73 -19.29 -4.51
N ASN A 54 12.65 -20.07 -5.58
CA ASN A 54 11.41 -20.36 -6.31
C ASN A 54 10.64 -19.09 -6.74
N ARG A 55 11.40 -18.08 -7.19
CA ARG A 55 10.88 -16.84 -7.78
C ARG A 55 10.01 -17.15 -9.00
N LYS A 56 8.82 -16.57 -9.06
CA LYS A 56 7.80 -16.75 -10.11
C LYS A 56 7.10 -15.43 -10.38
N THR A 57 6.76 -15.21 -11.64
CA THR A 57 5.85 -14.14 -12.06
C THR A 57 4.41 -14.57 -11.79
N ILE A 58 3.65 -13.72 -11.09
CA ILE A 58 2.22 -13.89 -10.79
C ILE A 58 1.37 -13.08 -11.78
N VAL A 59 1.77 -11.84 -12.04
CA VAL A 59 1.16 -10.97 -13.07
C VAL A 59 2.26 -10.56 -14.03
N ALA A 60 2.07 -10.82 -15.32
CA ALA A 60 3.07 -10.58 -16.34
C ALA A 60 3.17 -9.09 -16.71
N GLN A 61 4.29 -8.72 -17.34
CA GLN A 61 4.47 -7.38 -17.89
C GLN A 61 3.38 -7.07 -18.92
N GLY A 62 2.79 -5.87 -18.84
CA GLY A 62 1.70 -5.44 -19.72
C GLY A 62 0.30 -5.68 -19.16
N ASP A 63 0.14 -6.61 -18.21
CA ASP A 63 -1.15 -6.87 -17.54
C ASP A 63 -1.45 -5.82 -16.46
N THR A 64 -0.40 -5.25 -15.86
CA THR A 64 -0.44 -4.09 -14.94
C THR A 64 0.63 -3.07 -15.36
N HIS A 65 0.36 -1.78 -15.18
CA HIS A 65 1.24 -0.73 -15.72
C HIS A 65 2.38 -0.36 -14.77
N THR A 66 2.02 0.20 -13.62
CA THR A 66 2.94 0.64 -12.57
C THR A 66 2.32 0.26 -11.23
N PRO A 67 2.36 -1.04 -10.87
CA PRO A 67 1.78 -1.53 -9.64
C PRO A 67 2.50 -0.94 -8.42
N LYS A 68 1.72 -0.61 -7.40
CA LYS A 68 2.11 0.07 -6.15
C LYS A 68 1.88 -0.83 -4.95
N GLN A 69 1.30 -0.32 -3.87
CA GLN A 69 1.08 -1.14 -2.68
C GLN A 69 0.27 -2.39 -3.04
N ILE A 70 0.66 -3.52 -2.44
CA ILE A 70 0.00 -4.82 -2.58
C ILE A 70 -0.39 -5.34 -1.20
N ILE A 71 -1.58 -5.92 -1.10
CA ILE A 71 -2.08 -6.57 0.12
C ILE A 71 -2.52 -8.00 -0.19
N LEU A 72 -2.56 -8.82 0.87
CA LEU A 72 -2.97 -10.22 0.83
C LEU A 72 -4.27 -10.42 1.60
N ASP A 73 -5.33 -10.82 0.91
CA ASP A 73 -6.49 -11.45 1.55
C ASP A 73 -6.25 -12.96 1.64
N LYS A 74 -5.67 -13.37 2.77
CA LYS A 74 -5.32 -14.77 2.99
C LYS A 74 -6.53 -15.70 3.01
N LYS A 75 -7.65 -15.26 3.59
CA LYS A 75 -8.87 -16.08 3.67
C LYS A 75 -9.56 -16.19 2.32
N GLY A 76 -9.57 -15.10 1.55
CA GLY A 76 -10.10 -15.08 0.19
C GLY A 76 -9.18 -15.73 -0.85
N GLY A 77 -7.89 -15.90 -0.54
CA GLY A 77 -6.89 -16.41 -1.49
C GLY A 77 -6.61 -15.42 -2.62
N LYS A 78 -6.59 -14.13 -2.31
CA LYS A 78 -6.50 -13.06 -3.30
C LYS A 78 -5.38 -12.05 -2.97
N LEU A 79 -4.71 -11.57 -4.02
CA LEU A 79 -3.83 -10.41 -3.96
C LEU A 79 -4.57 -9.19 -4.53
N TYR A 80 -4.36 -8.03 -3.93
CA TYR A 80 -4.91 -6.76 -4.42
C TYR A 80 -3.80 -5.72 -4.50
N TRP A 81 -3.79 -4.89 -5.53
CA TRP A 81 -2.82 -3.81 -5.68
C TRP A 81 -3.41 -2.60 -6.39
N CYS A 82 -2.79 -1.44 -6.17
CA CYS A 82 -3.04 -0.24 -6.97
C CYS A 82 -2.11 -0.22 -8.17
N ASP A 83 -2.58 0.33 -9.28
CA ASP A 83 -1.81 0.57 -10.49
C ASP A 83 -1.86 2.05 -10.84
N ARG A 84 -0.72 2.74 -10.71
CA ARG A 84 -0.63 4.21 -10.69
C ARG A 84 -0.95 4.80 -12.06
N GLU A 85 -0.09 4.57 -13.04
CA GLU A 85 -0.27 5.03 -14.43
C GLU A 85 -1.36 4.26 -15.16
N GLY A 86 -1.67 3.03 -14.72
CA GLY A 86 -2.85 2.30 -15.18
C GLY A 86 -4.16 2.86 -14.65
N MET A 87 -4.13 3.69 -13.59
CA MET A 87 -5.29 4.33 -12.94
C MET A 87 -6.34 3.32 -12.45
N ARG A 88 -5.87 2.25 -11.80
CA ARG A 88 -6.71 1.10 -11.42
C ARG A 88 -6.44 0.63 -10.00
N VAL A 89 -7.43 -0.07 -9.45
CA VAL A 89 -7.24 -1.02 -8.35
C VAL A 89 -7.57 -2.40 -8.90
N MET A 90 -6.67 -3.36 -8.71
CA MET A 90 -6.71 -4.67 -9.34
C MET A 90 -6.63 -5.79 -8.31
N ARG A 91 -7.10 -6.98 -8.70
CA ARG A 91 -7.05 -8.20 -7.90
C ARG A 91 -6.76 -9.43 -8.77
N CYS A 92 -6.15 -10.45 -8.18
CA CYS A 92 -6.08 -11.80 -8.76
C CYS A 92 -6.04 -12.87 -7.66
N ASN A 93 -6.16 -14.14 -8.04
CA ASN A 93 -5.81 -15.27 -7.18
C ASN A 93 -4.29 -15.27 -6.87
N LEU A 94 -3.88 -16.00 -5.83
CA LEU A 94 -2.45 -16.10 -5.43
C LEU A 94 -1.54 -16.70 -6.51
N ASP A 95 -2.11 -17.35 -7.52
CA ASP A 95 -1.42 -17.93 -8.68
C ASP A 95 -1.49 -17.05 -9.95
N GLY A 96 -2.10 -15.86 -9.86
CA GLY A 96 -2.27 -14.92 -10.97
C GLY A 96 -3.54 -15.12 -11.79
N SER A 97 -4.27 -16.23 -11.57
CA SER A 97 -5.54 -16.46 -12.27
C SER A 97 -6.64 -15.50 -11.79
N GLN A 98 -7.70 -15.34 -12.60
CA GLN A 98 -8.80 -14.42 -12.32
C GLN A 98 -8.33 -12.97 -12.08
N LEU A 99 -7.38 -12.52 -12.91
CA LEU A 99 -6.96 -11.12 -12.93
C LEU A 99 -8.14 -10.22 -13.30
N GLU A 100 -8.43 -9.23 -12.47
CA GLU A 100 -9.56 -8.33 -12.66
C GLU A 100 -9.26 -6.90 -12.19
N THR A 101 -9.95 -5.94 -12.80
CA THR A 101 -9.94 -4.53 -12.38
C THR A 101 -11.19 -4.26 -11.56
N LEU A 102 -11.02 -3.78 -10.31
CA LEU A 102 -12.09 -3.49 -9.37
C LEU A 102 -12.54 -2.01 -9.40
N ILE A 103 -11.58 -1.12 -9.67
CA ILE A 103 -11.79 0.32 -9.83
C ILE A 103 -10.96 0.76 -11.03
N GLU A 104 -11.54 1.61 -11.88
CA GLU A 104 -10.86 2.26 -13.00
C GLU A 104 -11.19 3.75 -13.01
N THR A 105 -10.19 4.61 -12.87
CA THR A 105 -10.39 6.06 -12.72
C THR A 105 -9.97 6.86 -13.95
N GLY A 106 -9.51 6.20 -15.02
CA GLY A 106 -9.16 6.83 -16.29
C GLY A 106 -8.57 5.87 -17.30
N ARG A 107 -8.42 6.30 -18.55
CA ARG A 107 -7.78 5.53 -19.62
C ARG A 107 -6.97 6.39 -20.58
N GLY A 108 -5.87 5.82 -21.07
CA GLY A 108 -5.04 6.43 -22.10
C GLY A 108 -4.10 7.52 -21.56
N GLU A 109 -3.26 8.03 -22.45
CA GLU A 109 -2.14 8.92 -22.11
C GLU A 109 -2.58 10.28 -21.53
N ALA A 110 -3.75 10.79 -21.94
CA ALA A 110 -4.26 12.05 -21.43
C ALA A 110 -4.63 11.94 -19.94
N ASP A 111 -5.41 10.91 -19.58
CA ASP A 111 -5.84 10.67 -18.21
C ASP A 111 -4.65 10.26 -17.32
N SER A 112 -3.68 9.50 -17.85
CA SER A 112 -2.53 9.05 -17.06
C SER A 112 -1.60 10.17 -16.61
N ARG A 113 -1.73 11.37 -17.18
CA ARG A 113 -1.00 12.59 -16.77
C ARG A 113 -1.72 13.38 -15.67
N ASP A 114 -2.95 13.00 -15.33
CA ASP A 114 -3.70 13.61 -14.23
C ASP A 114 -3.41 12.84 -12.93
N PRO A 115 -2.54 13.38 -12.04
CA PRO A 115 -2.14 12.68 -10.83
C PRO A 115 -3.29 12.54 -9.82
N THR A 116 -4.41 13.23 -10.01
CA THR A 116 -5.62 13.01 -9.21
C THR A 116 -6.26 11.65 -9.52
N ARG A 117 -5.89 11.00 -10.63
CA ARG A 117 -6.36 9.66 -11.03
C ARG A 117 -5.43 8.54 -10.60
N TRP A 118 -4.29 8.85 -10.01
CA TRP A 118 -3.28 7.86 -9.65
C TRP A 118 -3.60 7.16 -8.34
N CYS A 119 -3.95 5.88 -8.42
CA CYS A 119 -4.13 5.00 -7.27
C CYS A 119 -2.76 4.55 -6.73
N VAL A 120 -2.55 4.54 -5.40
CA VAL A 120 -1.23 4.24 -4.81
C VAL A 120 -1.30 3.20 -3.70
N GLY A 121 -1.96 3.51 -2.58
CA GLY A 121 -2.13 2.63 -1.42
C GLY A 121 -3.52 2.03 -1.41
N LEU A 122 -3.66 0.84 -0.81
CA LEU A 122 -4.96 0.23 -0.55
C LEU A 122 -4.96 -0.65 0.70
N THR A 123 -6.16 -0.85 1.24
CA THR A 123 -6.46 -1.90 2.22
C THR A 123 -7.90 -2.37 2.02
N ILE A 124 -8.28 -3.49 2.64
CA ILE A 124 -9.64 -4.04 2.57
C ILE A 124 -10.21 -4.21 3.97
N ASP A 125 -11.53 -4.23 4.10
CA ASP A 125 -12.24 -4.69 5.28
C ASP A 125 -13.07 -5.93 4.90
N PRO A 126 -12.48 -7.14 4.95
CA PRO A 126 -13.14 -8.36 4.48
C PRO A 126 -14.42 -8.67 5.26
N LYS A 127 -14.51 -8.24 6.52
CA LYS A 127 -15.69 -8.46 7.36
C LYS A 127 -16.93 -7.77 6.81
N PHE A 128 -16.75 -6.59 6.22
CA PHE A 128 -17.84 -5.78 5.67
C PHE A 128 -17.81 -5.69 4.14
N GLY A 129 -16.85 -6.35 3.49
CA GLY A 129 -16.71 -6.37 2.04
C GLY A 129 -16.38 -5.00 1.46
N HIS A 130 -15.59 -4.18 2.16
CA HIS A 130 -15.15 -2.87 1.65
C HIS A 130 -13.69 -2.88 1.20
N ILE A 131 -13.39 -2.01 0.24
CA ILE A 131 -12.03 -1.66 -0.16
C ILE A 131 -11.82 -0.17 0.05
N TYR A 132 -10.62 0.20 0.49
CA TYR A 132 -10.17 1.57 0.68
C TYR A 132 -8.92 1.79 -0.15
N TRP A 133 -8.78 2.94 -0.79
CA TRP A 133 -7.57 3.27 -1.55
C TRP A 133 -7.29 4.77 -1.54
N THR A 134 -6.04 5.13 -1.77
CA THR A 134 -5.59 6.51 -1.91
C THR A 134 -5.53 6.89 -3.39
N GLN A 135 -5.87 8.14 -3.71
CA GLN A 135 -5.43 8.80 -4.93
C GLN A 135 -4.61 10.04 -4.56
N LYS A 136 -3.34 10.06 -4.98
CA LYS A 136 -2.36 11.01 -4.44
C LYS A 136 -2.63 12.47 -4.80
N GLY A 137 -3.06 12.77 -6.03
CA GLY A 137 -3.06 14.14 -6.53
C GLY A 137 -1.64 14.65 -6.85
N PRO A 138 -1.48 15.89 -7.32
CA PRO A 138 -0.16 16.50 -7.49
C PRO A 138 0.52 16.71 -6.13
N ASP A 139 1.84 16.78 -6.16
CA ASP A 139 2.68 16.87 -4.95
C ASP A 139 2.29 18.09 -4.10
N ASN A 140 2.02 17.86 -2.81
CA ASN A 140 1.61 18.85 -1.80
C ASN A 140 0.43 19.76 -2.21
N ALA A 141 -0.44 19.32 -3.12
CA ALA A 141 -1.43 20.20 -3.74
C ALA A 141 -2.77 20.28 -2.99
N GLY A 142 -3.00 19.43 -1.98
CA GLY A 142 -4.28 19.40 -1.28
C GLY A 142 -5.42 18.85 -2.15
N LEU A 143 -5.10 18.05 -3.17
CA LEU A 143 -6.07 17.41 -4.07
C LEU A 143 -6.11 15.88 -3.90
N GLY A 144 -5.34 15.37 -2.95
CA GLY A 144 -5.32 13.99 -2.55
C GLY A 144 -6.61 13.56 -1.85
N ARG A 145 -6.97 12.29 -2.04
CA ARG A 145 -8.22 11.71 -1.54
C ARG A 145 -8.01 10.27 -1.07
N LEU A 146 -8.77 9.87 -0.06
CA LEU A 146 -9.03 8.47 0.24
C LEU A 146 -10.45 8.14 -0.20
N PHE A 147 -10.64 6.97 -0.77
CA PHE A 147 -11.93 6.48 -1.22
C PHE A 147 -12.32 5.19 -0.52
N ARG A 148 -13.60 4.86 -0.60
CA ARG A 148 -14.18 3.59 -0.19
C ARG A 148 -15.15 3.09 -1.26
N ALA A 149 -15.23 1.78 -1.45
CA ALA A 149 -16.29 1.13 -2.22
C ALA A 149 -16.54 -0.28 -1.67
N ASN A 150 -17.57 -0.98 -2.17
CA ASN A 150 -17.65 -2.42 -1.97
C ASN A 150 -16.48 -3.10 -2.72
N VAL A 151 -15.99 -4.24 -2.21
CA VAL A 151 -15.01 -5.05 -2.94
C VAL A 151 -15.64 -5.53 -4.26
N GLU A 152 -16.85 -6.08 -4.18
CA GLU A 152 -17.59 -6.55 -5.35
C GLU A 152 -18.30 -5.39 -6.04
N ILE A 153 -18.19 -5.34 -7.37
CA ILE A 153 -18.85 -4.32 -8.18
C ILE A 153 -20.37 -4.57 -8.15
N PRO A 154 -21.20 -3.53 -7.94
CA PRO A 154 -22.66 -3.68 -7.97
C PRO A 154 -23.15 -4.29 -9.29
N ALA A 155 -24.17 -5.15 -9.22
CA ALA A 155 -24.68 -5.87 -10.37
C ALA A 155 -25.08 -4.93 -11.52
N GLY A 156 -24.60 -5.23 -12.74
CA GLY A 156 -24.86 -4.43 -13.94
C GLY A 156 -23.98 -3.19 -14.09
N GLN A 157 -23.03 -2.95 -13.17
CA GLN A 157 -22.05 -1.87 -13.25
C GLN A 157 -20.66 -2.40 -13.64
N THR A 158 -19.73 -1.48 -13.93
CA THR A 158 -18.34 -1.81 -14.28
C THR A 158 -17.37 -1.10 -13.35
N ALA A 159 -16.09 -1.48 -13.36
CA ALA A 159 -15.05 -0.81 -12.58
C ALA A 159 -14.94 0.70 -12.85
N ALA A 160 -15.28 1.14 -14.08
CA ALA A 160 -15.24 2.54 -14.49
C ALA A 160 -16.52 3.32 -14.19
N THR A 161 -17.65 2.64 -14.02
CA THR A 161 -18.99 3.26 -13.92
C THR A 161 -19.71 2.92 -12.63
N ARG A 162 -19.04 2.23 -11.70
CA ARG A 162 -19.63 1.84 -10.43
C ARG A 162 -20.00 3.06 -9.59
N SER A 163 -21.22 3.07 -9.08
CA SER A 163 -21.82 4.23 -8.41
C SER A 163 -21.62 4.23 -6.90
N ASP A 164 -21.04 3.17 -6.34
CA ASP A 164 -20.86 2.95 -4.90
C ASP A 164 -19.51 3.46 -4.38
N ILE A 165 -18.74 4.16 -5.21
CA ILE A 165 -17.51 4.83 -4.78
C ILE A 165 -17.86 6.07 -3.96
N GLU A 166 -17.32 6.12 -2.75
CA GLU A 166 -17.43 7.23 -1.82
C GLU A 166 -16.06 7.91 -1.64
N ILE A 167 -16.05 9.23 -1.65
CA ILE A 167 -14.91 10.01 -1.15
C ILE A 167 -14.91 9.89 0.38
N PHE A 168 -13.95 9.14 0.91
CA PHE A 168 -13.82 8.86 2.33
C PHE A 168 -13.11 10.03 3.05
N PHE A 169 -12.01 10.52 2.49
CA PHE A 169 -11.37 11.78 2.89
C PHE A 169 -10.94 12.54 1.63
N LYS A 170 -10.88 13.87 1.74
CA LYS A 170 -10.50 14.77 0.64
C LYS A 170 -9.65 15.90 1.18
N ASP A 171 -9.18 16.72 0.24
CA ASP A 171 -8.37 17.90 0.52
C ASP A 171 -7.05 17.52 1.26
N LEU A 172 -6.57 16.30 1.01
CA LEU A 172 -5.34 15.76 1.57
C LEU A 172 -4.13 16.22 0.74
N PRO A 173 -2.98 16.52 1.37
CA PRO A 173 -1.79 16.99 0.67
C PRO A 173 -1.34 16.05 -0.47
N GLU A 174 -0.97 14.82 -0.15
CA GLU A 174 -0.55 13.75 -1.07
C GLU A 174 -0.57 12.38 -0.33
N PRO A 175 -1.74 11.73 -0.15
CA PRO A 175 -1.84 10.46 0.55
C PRO A 175 -1.24 9.32 -0.28
N ILE A 176 -0.42 8.47 0.36
CA ILE A 176 0.37 7.44 -0.30
C ILE A 176 -0.09 6.04 0.08
N ASP A 177 0.42 5.47 1.17
CA ASP A 177 0.10 4.12 1.61
C ASP A 177 -0.95 4.15 2.72
N ILE A 178 -1.70 3.06 2.88
CA ILE A 178 -2.81 2.95 3.82
C ILE A 178 -2.96 1.54 4.37
N GLU A 179 -3.15 1.43 5.67
CA GLU A 179 -3.35 0.18 6.40
C GLU A 179 -4.59 0.26 7.31
N LEU A 180 -5.25 -0.87 7.54
CA LEU A 180 -6.42 -0.96 8.40
C LEU A 180 -6.13 -1.79 9.65
N ASP A 181 -6.27 -1.16 10.82
CA ASP A 181 -6.48 -1.90 12.06
C ASP A 181 -7.90 -2.48 12.05
N HIS A 182 -8.03 -3.72 11.62
CA HIS A 182 -9.32 -4.41 11.57
C HIS A 182 -9.98 -4.60 12.94
N LYS A 183 -9.17 -4.67 14.02
CA LYS A 183 -9.66 -4.94 15.38
C LYS A 183 -10.31 -3.68 15.96
N ASN A 184 -9.63 -2.54 15.83
CA ASN A 184 -10.09 -1.27 16.39
C ASN A 184 -10.81 -0.38 15.37
N ARG A 185 -10.85 -0.80 14.10
CA ARG A 185 -11.53 -0.11 12.98
C ARG A 185 -11.00 1.30 12.78
N VAL A 186 -9.68 1.38 12.63
CA VAL A 186 -8.92 2.62 12.42
C VAL A 186 -8.05 2.48 11.18
N LEU A 187 -8.19 3.41 10.24
CA LEU A 187 -7.26 3.54 9.12
C LEU A 187 -6.04 4.33 9.56
N TYR A 188 -4.88 3.93 9.06
CA TYR A 188 -3.63 4.65 9.15
C TYR A 188 -3.13 4.91 7.72
N TRP A 189 -2.64 6.11 7.43
CA TRP A 189 -2.05 6.41 6.12
C TRP A 189 -0.88 7.35 6.21
N THR A 190 0.06 7.20 5.28
CA THR A 190 1.13 8.16 5.04
C THR A 190 0.62 9.27 4.12
N ASP A 191 1.02 10.50 4.40
CA ASP A 191 0.61 11.67 3.63
C ASP A 191 1.79 12.63 3.49
N ARG A 192 2.14 12.98 2.24
CA ARG A 192 3.25 13.89 1.96
C ARG A 192 2.71 15.31 1.81
N GLY A 193 3.14 16.17 2.72
CA GLY A 193 2.66 17.54 2.80
C GLY A 193 3.77 18.51 3.13
N ASP A 194 3.50 19.79 2.87
CA ASP A 194 4.40 20.87 3.24
C ASP A 194 4.34 21.18 4.75
N PRO A 195 5.43 21.70 5.33
CA PRO A 195 5.43 22.27 6.69
C PRO A 195 4.30 23.31 6.89
N PRO A 196 3.73 23.45 8.11
CA PRO A 196 4.21 22.90 9.37
C PRO A 196 3.65 21.51 9.73
N ARG A 197 2.70 20.96 8.96
CA ARG A 197 2.16 19.62 9.22
C ARG A 197 3.05 18.54 8.60
N GLY A 198 3.64 18.81 7.44
CA GLY A 198 4.74 18.02 6.86
C GLY A 198 4.32 16.64 6.35
N ASN A 199 5.33 15.80 6.08
CA ASN A 199 5.16 14.38 5.85
C ASN A 199 4.76 13.66 7.14
N THR A 200 3.62 12.97 7.12
CA THR A 200 2.94 12.48 8.33
C THR A 200 2.50 11.03 8.23
N VAL A 201 2.24 10.43 9.39
CA VAL A 201 1.25 9.36 9.51
C VAL A 201 0.01 9.96 10.17
N ASN A 202 -1.13 9.70 9.55
CA ASN A 202 -2.44 10.10 10.02
C ASN A 202 -3.24 8.85 10.39
N ARG A 203 -4.22 9.01 11.28
CA ARG A 203 -5.20 7.96 11.57
C ARG A 203 -6.61 8.50 11.74
N ALA A 204 -7.60 7.67 11.45
CA ALA A 204 -9.00 7.98 11.70
C ALA A 204 -9.85 6.72 11.86
N SER A 205 -10.89 6.79 12.71
CA SER A 205 -11.88 5.72 12.80
C SER A 205 -12.70 5.62 11.51
N ILE A 206 -13.02 4.39 11.09
CA ILE A 206 -13.89 4.17 9.93
C ILE A 206 -15.38 4.09 10.25
N ASP A 207 -15.76 4.02 11.53
CA ASP A 207 -17.16 3.89 11.95
C ASP A 207 -17.80 5.22 12.36
N ASN A 208 -17.02 6.14 12.95
CA ASN A 208 -17.55 7.34 13.59
C ASN A 208 -17.27 8.60 12.76
N LYS A 209 -17.91 8.77 11.61
CA LYS A 209 -17.77 10.00 10.80
C LYS A 209 -18.81 11.07 11.14
N PRO A 210 -18.47 12.38 11.09
CA PRO A 210 -17.17 12.95 10.71
C PRO A 210 -16.17 12.99 11.88
N VAL A 211 -14.95 12.51 11.65
CA VAL A 211 -13.81 12.69 12.56
C VAL A 211 -12.67 13.24 11.74
N GLU A 212 -12.15 14.39 12.17
CA GLU A 212 -10.90 14.95 11.64
C GLU A 212 -9.77 13.95 11.84
N PRO A 213 -8.94 13.69 10.82
CA PRO A 213 -7.74 12.87 10.97
C PRO A 213 -6.84 13.35 12.11
N GLU A 214 -6.36 12.40 12.91
CA GLU A 214 -5.33 12.66 13.90
C GLU A 214 -3.96 12.41 13.27
N ILE A 215 -3.08 13.40 13.33
CA ILE A 215 -1.67 13.22 12.98
C ILE A 215 -0.96 12.58 14.17
N VAL A 216 -0.36 11.41 13.96
CA VAL A 216 0.35 10.65 15.00
C VAL A 216 1.86 10.65 14.82
N VAL A 217 2.36 10.81 13.59
CA VAL A 217 3.79 10.95 13.28
C VAL A 217 3.98 12.14 12.36
N THR A 218 5.07 12.88 12.53
CA THR A 218 5.40 14.10 11.75
C THR A 218 6.86 14.05 11.31
N HIS A 219 7.27 15.01 10.47
CA HIS A 219 8.68 15.21 10.09
C HIS A 219 9.35 13.99 9.42
N LEU A 220 8.56 13.15 8.75
CA LEU A 220 9.11 12.13 7.85
C LEU A 220 9.80 12.82 6.64
N MET A 221 10.67 12.11 5.92
CA MET A 221 11.29 12.63 4.71
C MET A 221 10.72 11.96 3.47
N GLU A 222 9.54 12.42 3.03
CA GLU A 222 8.72 11.77 1.98
C GLU A 222 8.28 10.36 2.39
N GLY A 223 7.35 10.28 3.37
CA GLY A 223 6.83 9.02 3.88
C GLY A 223 6.11 8.21 2.79
N ILE A 224 6.30 6.89 2.80
CA ILE A 224 5.71 5.98 1.81
C ILE A 224 5.02 4.82 2.49
N GLY A 225 5.74 3.73 2.77
CA GLY A 225 5.15 2.51 3.25
C GLY A 225 4.78 2.60 4.72
N ILE A 226 3.69 1.95 5.09
CA ILE A 226 3.31 1.74 6.49
C ILE A 226 2.98 0.28 6.72
N ALA A 227 3.43 -0.28 7.84
CA ALA A 227 3.04 -1.61 8.30
C ALA A 227 2.65 -1.56 9.76
N LEU A 228 1.53 -2.22 10.10
CA LEU A 228 0.99 -2.24 11.46
C LEU A 228 1.27 -3.59 12.13
N ASP A 229 1.70 -3.52 13.39
CA ASP A 229 1.82 -4.63 14.32
C ASP A 229 0.84 -4.40 15.48
N ILE A 230 -0.43 -4.66 15.18
CA ILE A 230 -1.55 -4.39 16.10
C ILE A 230 -1.41 -5.12 17.44
N PRO A 231 -1.04 -6.40 17.51
CA PRO A 231 -0.93 -7.12 18.79
C PRO A 231 0.10 -6.52 19.76
N ASN A 232 1.18 -5.91 19.23
CA ASN A 232 2.25 -5.35 20.04
C ASN A 232 2.21 -3.82 20.12
N ASP A 233 1.16 -3.18 19.61
CA ASP A 233 1.00 -1.72 19.61
C ASP A 233 2.20 -1.00 18.96
N ARG A 234 2.54 -1.41 17.73
CA ARG A 234 3.63 -0.80 16.95
C ARG A 234 3.20 -0.54 15.50
N MET A 235 3.80 0.47 14.90
CA MET A 235 3.82 0.68 13.47
C MET A 235 5.26 0.87 12.99
N PHE A 236 5.47 0.59 11.71
CA PHE A 236 6.70 0.84 10.99
C PHE A 236 6.41 1.69 9.76
N VAL A 237 7.28 2.65 9.48
CA VAL A 237 7.11 3.60 8.37
C VAL A 237 8.41 3.73 7.61
N THR A 238 8.37 3.68 6.29
CA THR A 238 9.51 3.94 5.40
C THR A 238 9.42 5.33 4.80
N ASP A 239 10.56 5.88 4.42
CA ASP A 239 10.64 7.15 3.69
C ASP A 239 11.65 7.09 2.53
N PHE A 240 11.57 8.05 1.60
CA PHE A 240 12.52 8.08 0.47
C PHE A 240 13.93 8.51 0.86
N ALA A 241 14.15 9.08 2.05
CA ALA A 241 15.51 9.32 2.55
C ALA A 241 16.22 8.03 3.01
N GLY A 242 15.49 6.91 3.07
CA GLY A 242 16.02 5.60 3.40
C GLY A 242 16.00 5.28 4.89
N SER A 243 15.08 5.91 5.61
CA SER A 243 14.80 5.63 7.01
C SER A 243 13.66 4.62 7.14
N ILE A 244 13.74 3.79 8.18
CA ILE A 244 12.63 3.03 8.73
C ILE A 244 12.40 3.60 10.12
N TYR A 245 11.20 4.10 10.38
CA TYR A 245 10.76 4.55 11.70
C TYR A 245 9.98 3.45 12.38
N SER A 246 10.02 3.43 13.70
CA SER A 246 9.09 2.66 14.53
C SER A 246 8.48 3.57 15.58
N ALA A 247 7.18 3.45 15.77
CA ALA A 247 6.42 4.18 16.77
C ALA A 247 5.33 3.25 17.33
N ARG A 248 4.74 3.62 18.47
CA ARG A 248 3.48 3.00 18.92
C ARG A 248 2.33 3.45 18.02
N LEU A 249 1.17 2.79 18.06
CA LEU A 249 0.04 3.14 17.18
C LEU A 249 -0.55 4.54 17.48
N ASP A 250 -0.26 5.11 18.64
CA ASP A 250 -0.57 6.51 18.98
C ASP A 250 0.52 7.50 18.60
N GLY A 251 1.58 7.06 17.93
CA GLY A 251 2.72 7.89 17.53
C GLY A 251 3.78 8.08 18.63
N SER A 252 3.48 7.70 19.88
CA SER A 252 4.43 7.84 20.97
C SER A 252 5.62 6.88 20.81
N GLY A 253 6.77 7.28 21.36
CA GLY A 253 7.99 6.48 21.26
C GLY A 253 8.56 6.35 19.86
N GLU A 254 8.20 7.27 18.95
CA GLU A 254 8.79 7.37 17.63
C GLU A 254 10.33 7.39 17.72
N ARG A 255 10.95 6.53 16.93
CA ARG A 255 12.41 6.50 16.75
C ARG A 255 12.76 6.06 15.34
N ASN A 256 13.86 6.61 14.83
CA ASN A 256 14.51 6.07 13.64
C ASN A 256 15.09 4.68 14.00
N PHE A 257 14.50 3.64 13.43
CA PHE A 257 14.83 2.24 13.67
C PHE A 257 16.02 1.80 12.83
N LEU A 258 16.06 2.20 11.55
CA LEU A 258 17.16 1.95 10.62
C LEU A 258 17.31 3.15 9.67
N PHE A 259 18.55 3.52 9.33
CA PHE A 259 18.85 4.69 8.50
C PHE A 259 19.76 4.35 7.31
N ALA A 260 19.76 5.23 6.29
CA ALA A 260 20.65 5.22 5.13
C ALA A 260 20.63 3.94 4.29
N GLN A 261 19.43 3.50 3.89
CA GLN A 261 19.23 2.29 3.08
C GLN A 261 19.09 2.58 1.57
N GLY A 262 19.18 3.84 1.14
CA GLY A 262 18.69 4.27 -0.18
C GLY A 262 17.17 4.42 -0.16
N ASN A 263 16.53 4.65 -1.31
CA ASN A 263 15.08 4.88 -1.36
C ASN A 263 14.33 3.63 -0.88
N LEU A 264 13.55 3.76 0.20
CA LEU A 264 12.66 2.71 0.69
C LEU A 264 11.21 3.03 0.33
N THR A 265 10.48 2.03 -0.15
CA THR A 265 9.08 2.14 -0.60
C THR A 265 8.18 1.29 0.29
N GLY A 266 7.58 0.20 -0.19
CA GLY A 266 6.70 -0.65 0.60
C GLY A 266 7.42 -1.34 1.74
N ILE A 267 6.68 -1.63 2.80
CA ILE A 267 7.15 -2.34 3.99
C ILE A 267 6.10 -3.36 4.42
N ALA A 268 6.55 -4.50 4.90
CA ALA A 268 5.71 -5.51 5.52
C ALA A 268 6.30 -5.93 6.86
N TYR A 269 5.44 -6.05 7.87
CA TYR A 269 5.80 -6.66 9.14
C TYR A 269 5.35 -8.12 9.15
N ALA A 270 6.24 -9.03 9.53
CA ALA A 270 5.95 -10.45 9.62
C ALA A 270 6.76 -11.12 10.73
N GLU A 271 6.09 -11.98 11.50
CA GLU A 271 6.76 -12.88 12.44
C GLU A 271 7.05 -14.22 11.75
N ILE A 272 8.34 -14.50 11.51
CA ILE A 272 8.79 -15.76 10.90
C ILE A 272 9.09 -16.74 12.04
N PRO A 273 8.38 -17.88 12.13
CA PRO A 273 8.71 -18.91 13.11
C PRO A 273 10.17 -19.36 12.92
N LYS A 274 10.92 -19.51 14.02
CA LYS A 274 12.23 -20.16 13.93
C LYS A 274 12.03 -21.59 13.42
N GLU A 275 12.84 -22.00 12.44
CA GLU A 275 12.91 -23.40 12.02
C GLU A 275 13.12 -24.27 13.28
N LYS A 276 12.31 -25.35 13.40
CA LYS A 276 12.45 -26.33 14.48
C LYS A 276 13.66 -27.23 14.23
#